data_AF-A0A1B9B2Y8-F1
#
_entry.id   AF-A0A1B9B2Y8-F1
#
_cell.length_a   1.000
_cell.length_b   1.000
_cell.length_c   1.000
_cell.angle_alpha   90.00
_cell.angle_beta   90.00
_cell.angle_gamma   90.00
#
_symmetry.space_group_name_H-M   'P 1'
#
loop_
_entity.id
_entity.type
_entity.pdbx_description
1 polymer ?
#
loop_
_entity_poly.entity_id
_entity_poly.type
_entity_poly.pdbx_seq_one_letter_code
_entity_poly.pdbx_strand_id
1 'polypeptide(L)'
;MDKETILNHLNNAIEEHTPDAWNQIQKKLSQEEDSKGKKVLIEGNFKPQSQKRTLYKRLSIAAAVCLIAVSAFTFTPAMAAIQDIYDKLFSNVDDIGVKAALEQGLGQDADQTYYDEANDITVHLDKVMTDDKETMLLLTYQSGKTNLENLYVDLFEGKSKIYLVGKNNQAKLLKNVGWGSSYYDKKENKRAVALSIESLKHYQGQEVRLMIENLTIWGEDTTHKNYGKAFATVWPLGFKLDQSAVSEREIVALNKEFTFEGITYTIKQVEYTGIETRIVVTGADTKPQVDKDGNVYTTKSKLELQLLNARKIDKKSGYLVNESKVNEGVFLKSGGERVDPNFVKGEMYEGDDYIMVFAPVKDRTNVVLEVGQDIKIPLGN
;
A
#
# COMPACT_ATOMS: atom_id res chain seq x y z
N MET A 1 23.56 -16.68 12.38
CA MET A 1 24.84 -16.17 12.93
C MET A 1 24.50 -15.50 14.24
N ASP A 2 25.12 -15.91 15.34
CA ASP A 2 24.67 -15.52 16.68
C ASP A 2 25.06 -14.07 17.02
N LYS A 3 24.21 -13.38 17.78
CA LYS A 3 24.35 -11.96 18.14
C LYS A 3 25.67 -11.69 18.86
N GLU A 4 26.12 -12.66 19.64
CA GLU A 4 27.38 -12.63 20.38
C GLU A 4 28.61 -12.68 19.46
N THR A 5 28.51 -13.41 18.34
CA THR A 5 29.59 -13.51 17.33
C THR A 5 29.78 -12.20 16.57
N ILE A 6 28.67 -11.53 16.24
CA ILE A 6 28.68 -10.22 15.56
C ILE A 6 29.28 -9.14 16.46
N LEU A 7 28.90 -9.12 17.74
CA LEU A 7 29.43 -8.18 18.73
C LEU A 7 30.93 -8.39 18.95
N ASN A 8 31.40 -9.64 19.01
CA ASN A 8 32.83 -9.92 19.16
C ASN A 8 33.64 -9.55 17.92
N HIS A 9 33.12 -9.72 16.71
CA HIS A 9 33.78 -9.25 15.49
C HIS A 9 33.85 -7.73 15.39
N LEU A 10 32.77 -7.03 15.77
CA LEU A 10 32.75 -5.56 15.80
C LEU A 10 33.70 -5.00 16.87
N ASN A 11 33.73 -5.60 18.07
CA ASN A 11 34.65 -5.17 19.12
C ASN A 11 36.11 -5.35 18.70
N ASN A 12 36.47 -6.51 18.15
CA ASN A 12 37.83 -6.78 17.67
C ASN A 12 38.23 -5.81 16.54
N ALA A 13 37.31 -5.50 15.60
CA ALA A 13 37.59 -4.57 14.50
C ALA A 13 37.76 -3.11 14.98
N ILE A 14 37.02 -2.70 16.01
CA ILE A 14 37.09 -1.35 16.58
C ILE A 14 38.38 -1.17 17.41
N GLU A 15 38.77 -2.21 18.16
CA GLU A 15 40.02 -2.24 18.94
C GLU A 15 41.26 -2.19 18.03
N GLU A 16 41.26 -2.93 16.93
CA GLU A 16 42.41 -3.05 16.02
C GLU A 16 42.63 -1.78 15.15
N HIS A 17 41.56 -1.07 14.80
CA HIS A 17 41.65 0.09 13.91
C HIS A 17 41.60 1.46 14.61
N THR A 18 41.09 1.54 15.84
CA THR A 18 40.90 2.80 16.56
C THR A 18 41.06 2.66 18.09
N PRO A 19 42.26 2.35 18.60
CA PRO A 19 42.50 2.07 20.02
C PRO A 19 42.16 3.24 20.95
N ASP A 20 42.29 4.49 20.48
CA ASP A 20 41.97 5.69 21.26
C ASP A 20 40.46 5.89 21.48
N ALA A 21 39.63 5.44 20.53
CA ALA A 21 38.17 5.50 20.66
C ALA A 21 37.66 4.42 21.61
N TRP A 22 38.27 3.23 21.56
CA TRP A 22 37.98 2.14 22.49
C TRP A 22 38.26 2.53 23.95
N ASN A 23 39.41 3.17 24.21
CA ASN A 23 39.74 3.69 25.55
C ASN A 23 38.71 4.70 26.09
N GLN A 24 38.10 5.52 25.23
CA GLN A 24 37.06 6.46 25.64
C GLN A 24 35.70 5.80 25.87
N ILE A 25 35.35 4.80 25.05
CA ILE A 25 34.14 3.99 25.22
C ILE A 25 34.25 3.19 26.53
N GLN A 26 35.39 2.55 26.78
CA GLN A 26 35.66 1.81 28.01
C GLN A 26 35.59 2.75 29.22
N LYS A 27 36.18 3.94 29.16
CA LYS A 27 36.10 4.95 30.23
C LYS A 27 34.66 5.42 30.51
N LYS A 28 33.82 5.54 29.50
CA LYS A 28 32.39 5.89 29.66
C LYS A 28 31.57 4.73 30.22
N LEU A 29 31.84 3.50 29.77
CA LEU A 29 31.21 2.29 30.31
C LEU A 29 31.58 2.06 31.77
N SER A 30 32.85 2.26 32.16
CA SER A 30 33.28 2.20 33.56
C SER A 30 32.62 3.30 34.42
N GLN A 31 32.37 4.49 33.85
CA GLN A 31 31.65 5.56 34.54
C GLN A 31 30.15 5.28 34.70
N GLU A 32 29.53 4.54 33.78
CA GLU A 32 28.14 4.08 33.92
C GLU A 32 28.01 2.84 34.83
N GLU A 33 28.99 1.93 34.86
CA GLU A 33 28.99 0.76 35.75
C GLU A 33 29.29 1.10 37.23
N ASP A 34 30.02 2.19 37.51
CA ASP A 34 30.14 2.73 38.87
C ASP A 34 28.83 3.37 39.37
N SER A 35 27.87 3.68 38.47
CA SER A 35 26.52 4.16 38.82
C SER A 35 25.49 3.03 39.02
N LYS A 36 25.82 1.79 38.64
CA LYS A 36 25.02 0.57 38.86
C LYS A 36 25.96 -0.59 39.22
N GLY A 37 26.42 -0.59 40.47
CA GLY A 37 27.48 -1.46 40.98
C GLY A 37 27.48 -2.90 40.46
N LYS A 38 28.37 -3.17 39.51
CA LYS A 38 29.01 -4.47 39.28
C LYS A 38 30.33 -4.24 38.54
N LYS A 39 31.46 -4.54 39.19
CA LYS A 39 32.81 -4.44 38.61
C LYS A 39 33.14 -5.69 37.79
N VAL A 40 33.65 -5.50 36.58
CA VAL A 40 34.59 -6.43 35.94
C VAL A 40 35.82 -5.62 35.50
N LEU A 41 36.97 -5.95 36.09
CA LEU A 41 38.26 -5.32 35.81
C LEU A 41 38.95 -6.04 34.64
N ILE A 42 39.36 -5.29 33.61
CA ILE A 42 40.41 -5.72 32.69
C ILE A 42 41.40 -4.57 32.54
N GLU A 43 42.59 -4.74 33.14
CA GLU A 43 43.72 -3.83 33.00
C GLU A 43 44.47 -4.10 31.69
N GLY A 44 44.74 -3.04 30.93
CA GLY A 44 45.67 -3.05 29.80
C GLY A 44 46.52 -1.79 29.81
N ASN A 45 47.82 -1.94 30.05
CA ASN A 45 48.81 -0.86 30.08
C ASN A 45 49.11 -0.31 28.68
N PHE A 46 49.05 1.02 28.47
CA PHE A 46 49.72 1.67 27.34
C PHE A 46 50.37 3.02 27.66
N LYS A 47 51.61 3.18 27.17
CA LYS A 47 52.37 4.44 27.08
C LYS A 47 51.95 5.23 25.82
N PRO A 48 51.89 6.57 25.86
CA PRO A 48 51.42 7.35 24.72
C PRO A 48 52.56 7.77 23.78
N GLN A 49 52.32 7.72 22.46
CA GLN A 49 53.14 8.48 21.51
C GLN A 49 52.26 9.27 20.55
N SER A 50 52.57 10.56 20.50
CA SER A 50 51.88 11.65 19.83
C SER A 50 51.95 11.59 18.30
N GLN A 51 50.90 12.06 17.61
CA GLN A 51 51.08 12.97 16.46
C GLN A 51 49.77 13.71 16.09
N LYS A 52 49.78 15.01 16.38
CA LYS A 52 48.75 16.01 16.02
C LYS A 52 48.95 16.43 14.56
N ARG A 53 48.02 16.07 13.65
CA ARG A 53 47.61 16.87 12.45
C ARG A 53 46.57 16.19 11.54
N THR A 54 46.16 14.94 11.81
CA THR A 54 45.15 14.18 11.03
C THR A 54 43.75 14.11 11.69
N LEU A 55 43.56 14.75 12.85
CA LEU A 55 42.37 14.61 13.70
C LEU A 55 41.08 15.19 13.10
N TYR A 56 41.12 16.35 12.45
CA TYR A 56 39.87 17.01 12.02
C TYR A 56 39.16 16.34 10.84
N LYS A 57 39.90 15.74 9.89
CA LYS A 57 39.28 14.98 8.77
C LYS A 57 38.77 13.61 9.21
N ARG A 58 39.40 12.95 10.19
CA ARG A 58 38.99 11.63 10.68
C ARG A 58 37.86 11.69 11.71
N LEU A 59 37.83 12.72 12.57
CA LEU A 59 36.69 12.98 13.47
C LEU A 59 35.40 13.32 12.72
N SER A 60 35.49 14.02 11.59
CA SER A 60 34.31 14.34 10.76
C SER A 60 33.70 13.09 10.11
N ILE A 61 34.51 12.14 9.67
CA ILE A 61 34.03 10.89 9.06
C ILE A 61 33.48 9.95 10.12
N ALA A 62 34.14 9.82 11.28
CA ALA A 62 33.65 9.00 12.38
C ALA A 62 32.35 9.56 12.98
N ALA A 63 32.24 10.88 13.14
CA ALA A 63 30.99 11.52 13.56
C ALA A 63 29.88 11.34 12.52
N ALA A 64 30.18 11.41 11.23
CA ALA A 64 29.21 11.14 10.17
C ALA A 64 28.75 9.67 10.15
N VAL A 65 29.66 8.70 10.32
CA VAL A 65 29.31 7.26 10.40
C VAL A 65 28.54 6.95 11.68
N CYS A 66 28.89 7.54 12.82
CA CYS A 66 28.12 7.42 14.06
C CYS A 66 26.76 8.12 13.94
N LEU A 67 26.64 9.25 13.25
CA LEU A 67 25.36 9.91 13.01
C LEU A 67 24.49 9.11 12.05
N ILE A 68 25.06 8.51 10.99
CA ILE A 68 24.34 7.62 10.06
C ILE A 68 23.91 6.33 10.77
N ALA A 69 24.77 5.76 11.62
CA ALA A 69 24.44 4.57 12.42
C ALA A 69 23.38 4.89 13.48
N VAL A 70 23.52 6.00 14.22
CA VAL A 70 22.53 6.42 15.22
C VAL A 70 21.21 6.78 14.54
N SER A 71 21.20 7.44 13.36
CA SER A 71 19.97 7.64 12.60
C SER A 71 19.40 6.30 12.10
N ALA A 72 20.22 5.37 11.63
CA ALA A 72 19.75 4.06 11.22
C ALA A 72 19.12 3.27 12.40
N PHE A 73 19.62 3.45 13.63
CA PHE A 73 19.12 2.80 14.84
C PHE A 73 17.99 3.55 15.58
N THR A 74 17.82 4.86 15.39
CA THR A 74 16.68 5.61 15.96
C THR A 74 15.44 5.56 15.09
N PHE A 75 15.59 5.38 13.77
CA PHE A 75 14.46 5.27 12.84
C PHE A 75 13.87 3.85 12.77
N THR A 76 14.64 2.78 13.00
CA THR A 76 14.15 1.40 12.86
C THR A 76 13.09 0.98 13.87
N PRO A 77 13.18 1.28 15.18
CA PRO A 77 12.17 0.84 16.16
C PRO A 77 10.84 1.58 16.02
N ALA A 78 10.89 2.89 15.72
CA ALA A 78 9.70 3.69 15.46
C ALA A 78 9.05 3.30 14.13
N MET A 79 9.83 3.12 13.07
CA MET A 79 9.33 2.65 11.77
C MET A 79 8.78 1.22 11.88
N ALA A 80 9.41 0.31 12.63
CA ALA A 80 8.90 -1.03 12.84
C ALA A 80 7.61 -1.05 13.68
N ALA A 81 7.48 -0.16 14.67
CA ALA A 81 6.24 -0.02 15.44
C ALA A 81 5.11 0.59 14.59
N ILE A 82 5.42 1.57 13.74
CA ILE A 82 4.49 2.16 12.76
C ILE A 82 4.08 1.11 11.72
N GLN A 83 5.04 0.33 11.20
CA GLN A 83 4.80 -0.77 10.26
C GLN A 83 3.93 -1.86 10.90
N ASP A 84 4.18 -2.26 12.15
CA ASP A 84 3.37 -3.27 12.86
C ASP A 84 1.93 -2.79 13.11
N ILE A 85 1.73 -1.49 13.38
CA ILE A 85 0.40 -0.89 13.48
C ILE A 85 -0.30 -0.87 12.11
N TYR A 86 0.44 -0.52 11.05
CA TYR A 86 -0.08 -0.55 9.68
C TYR A 86 -0.43 -1.95 9.21
N ASP A 87 0.46 -2.90 9.43
CA ASP A 87 0.24 -4.30 9.10
C ASP A 87 -0.97 -4.83 9.85
N LYS A 88 -1.17 -4.49 11.13
CA LYS A 88 -2.38 -4.90 11.88
C LYS A 88 -3.67 -4.27 11.35
N LEU A 89 -3.65 -2.97 11.01
CA LEU A 89 -4.85 -2.24 10.60
C LEU A 89 -5.22 -2.50 9.13
N PHE A 90 -4.24 -2.60 8.23
CA PHE A 90 -4.42 -2.79 6.80
C PHE A 90 -4.22 -4.25 6.32
N SER A 91 -3.74 -5.18 7.15
CA SER A 91 -3.78 -6.62 6.79
C SER A 91 -5.21 -7.16 6.65
N ASN A 92 -6.18 -6.52 7.29
CA ASN A 92 -7.59 -6.92 7.25
C ASN A 92 -8.39 -6.25 6.11
N VAL A 93 -7.78 -5.30 5.41
CA VAL A 93 -8.31 -4.70 4.18
C VAL A 93 -8.23 -5.76 3.07
N ASP A 94 -9.17 -5.82 2.14
CA ASP A 94 -9.24 -6.89 1.13
C ASP A 94 -8.52 -6.56 -0.18
N ASP A 95 -8.03 -5.33 -0.33
CA ASP A 95 -7.21 -4.91 -1.46
C ASP A 95 -5.78 -5.48 -1.36
N ILE A 96 -5.54 -6.56 -2.10
CA ILE A 96 -4.23 -7.23 -2.18
C ILE A 96 -3.14 -6.35 -2.78
N GLY A 97 -3.51 -5.37 -3.63
CA GLY A 97 -2.57 -4.43 -4.21
C GLY A 97 -2.02 -3.48 -3.16
N VAL A 98 -2.91 -2.93 -2.33
CA VAL A 98 -2.53 -2.08 -1.18
C VAL A 98 -1.63 -2.84 -0.21
N LYS A 99 -1.97 -4.09 0.16
CA LYS A 99 -1.10 -4.90 1.04
C LYS A 99 0.30 -5.05 0.48
N ALA A 100 0.39 -5.48 -0.78
CA ALA A 100 1.67 -5.71 -1.42
C ALA A 100 2.48 -4.41 -1.56
N ALA A 101 1.83 -3.26 -1.79
CA ALA A 101 2.48 -1.97 -1.83
C ALA A 101 3.02 -1.56 -0.45
N LEU A 102 2.24 -1.78 0.63
CA LEU A 102 2.66 -1.51 2.01
C LEU A 102 3.84 -2.37 2.45
N GLU A 103 3.81 -3.67 2.16
CA GLU A 103 4.92 -4.60 2.45
C GLU A 103 6.22 -4.21 1.73
N GLN A 104 6.10 -3.58 0.56
CA GLN A 104 7.23 -3.06 -0.22
C GLN A 104 7.66 -1.66 0.22
N GLY A 105 7.00 -1.07 1.21
CA GLY A 105 7.29 0.28 1.70
C GLY A 105 6.87 1.40 0.73
N LEU A 106 6.03 1.11 -0.27
CA LEU A 106 5.61 2.08 -1.29
C LEU A 106 4.61 3.09 -0.75
N GLY A 107 4.65 4.30 -1.31
CA GLY A 107 3.80 5.42 -0.90
C GLY A 107 4.50 6.38 0.06
N GLN A 108 4.02 7.61 0.11
CA GLN A 108 4.46 8.62 1.07
C GLN A 108 3.64 8.55 2.35
N ASP A 109 4.28 8.74 3.49
CA ASP A 109 3.57 9.02 4.74
C ASP A 109 3.07 10.46 4.70
N ALA A 110 1.76 10.65 4.90
CA ALA A 110 1.18 11.99 5.01
C ALA A 110 1.13 12.46 6.47
N ASP A 111 0.85 11.54 7.40
CA ASP A 111 0.80 11.72 8.86
C ASP A 111 0.00 12.98 9.27
N GLN A 112 -1.16 13.18 8.63
CA GLN A 112 -2.04 14.32 8.89
C GLN A 112 -3.21 13.91 9.77
N THR A 113 -3.46 14.67 10.83
CA THR A 113 -4.61 14.44 11.71
C THR A 113 -5.57 15.61 11.67
N TYR A 114 -6.86 15.30 11.56
CA TYR A 114 -7.96 16.25 11.64
C TYR A 114 -8.97 15.77 12.69
N TYR A 115 -9.49 16.69 13.50
CA TYR A 115 -10.53 16.39 14.49
C TYR A 115 -11.84 17.07 14.10
N ASP A 116 -12.84 16.25 13.79
CA ASP A 116 -14.23 16.67 13.59
C ASP A 116 -14.91 16.82 14.95
N GLU A 117 -14.78 18.01 15.54
CA GLU A 117 -15.34 18.32 16.87
C GLU A 117 -16.85 18.08 16.95
N ALA A 118 -17.59 18.38 15.87
CA ALA A 118 -19.05 18.28 15.83
C ALA A 118 -19.52 16.83 16.00
N ASN A 119 -18.73 15.88 15.48
CA ASN A 119 -19.06 14.47 15.47
C ASN A 119 -18.15 13.63 16.38
N ASP A 120 -17.18 14.22 17.08
CA ASP A 120 -16.18 13.51 17.89
C ASP A 120 -15.41 12.44 17.09
N ILE A 121 -14.99 12.78 15.86
CA ILE A 121 -14.25 11.86 14.99
C ILE A 121 -12.85 12.41 14.74
N THR A 122 -11.83 11.66 15.15
CA THR A 122 -10.44 11.92 14.74
C THR A 122 -10.16 11.16 13.46
N VAL A 123 -9.80 11.88 12.40
CA VAL A 123 -9.44 11.36 11.09
C VAL A 123 -7.94 11.49 10.91
N HIS A 124 -7.30 10.44 10.46
CA HIS A 124 -5.89 10.40 10.17
C HIS A 124 -5.70 9.99 8.71
N LEU A 125 -4.97 10.80 7.93
CA LEU A 125 -4.46 10.40 6.62
C LEU A 125 -3.08 9.81 6.83
N ASP A 126 -3.04 8.49 6.73
CA ASP A 126 -1.87 7.68 6.98
C ASP A 126 -0.88 7.77 5.81
N LYS A 127 -1.33 7.34 4.62
CA LYS A 127 -0.46 7.14 3.45
C LYS A 127 -1.13 7.54 2.15
N VAL A 128 -0.31 8.00 1.21
CA VAL A 128 -0.74 8.28 -0.17
C VAL A 128 0.19 7.57 -1.15
N MET A 129 -0.39 6.90 -2.14
CA MET A 129 0.34 6.32 -3.26
C MET A 129 -0.44 6.57 -4.55
N THR A 130 0.25 6.84 -5.66
CA THR A 130 -0.41 7.16 -6.93
C THR A 130 0.39 6.64 -8.09
N ASP A 131 -0.30 6.28 -9.16
CA ASP A 131 0.27 6.06 -10.48
C ASP A 131 -0.53 6.87 -11.52
N ASP A 132 -0.36 6.58 -12.80
CA ASP A 132 -1.07 7.24 -13.90
C ASP A 132 -2.57 6.91 -13.99
N LYS A 133 -3.04 5.85 -13.33
CA LYS A 133 -4.43 5.37 -13.37
C LYS A 133 -5.21 5.73 -12.10
N GLU A 134 -4.58 5.72 -10.93
CA GLU A 134 -5.26 5.98 -9.67
C GLU A 134 -4.38 6.63 -8.60
N THR A 135 -5.06 7.13 -7.56
CA THR A 135 -4.47 7.46 -6.27
C THR A 135 -5.15 6.61 -5.21
N MET A 136 -4.35 5.95 -4.38
CA MET A 136 -4.81 5.30 -3.17
C MET A 136 -4.55 6.20 -1.95
N LEU A 137 -5.60 6.43 -1.18
CA LEU A 137 -5.53 7.11 0.11
C LEU A 137 -5.80 6.11 1.22
N LEU A 138 -4.86 6.00 2.16
CA LEU A 138 -5.02 5.18 3.36
C LEU A 138 -5.40 6.11 4.50
N LEU A 139 -6.57 5.86 5.07
CA LEU A 139 -7.17 6.70 6.10
C LEU A 139 -7.60 5.83 7.28
N THR A 140 -7.43 6.35 8.49
CA THR A 140 -8.11 5.83 9.65
C THR A 140 -9.02 6.88 10.27
N TYR A 141 -10.12 6.46 10.89
CA TYR A 141 -10.93 7.34 11.71
C TYR A 141 -11.46 6.63 12.94
N GLN A 142 -11.44 7.34 14.05
CA GLN A 142 -11.73 6.81 15.39
C GLN A 142 -12.59 7.81 16.16
N SER A 143 -13.41 7.30 17.07
CA SER A 143 -14.29 8.12 17.88
C SER A 143 -14.48 7.54 19.28
N GLY A 144 -14.58 8.42 20.28
CA GLY A 144 -14.92 8.03 21.65
C GLY A 144 -16.43 7.99 21.90
N LYS A 145 -17.23 8.72 21.11
CA LYS A 145 -18.68 8.91 21.33
C LYS A 145 -19.55 8.43 20.16
N THR A 146 -19.22 8.82 18.93
CA THR A 146 -19.94 8.42 17.73
C THR A 146 -19.64 6.97 17.36
N ASN A 147 -20.68 6.14 17.25
CA ASN A 147 -20.53 4.74 16.83
C ASN A 147 -20.19 4.67 15.33
N LEU A 148 -19.01 4.14 15.00
CA LEU A 148 -18.54 4.05 13.62
C LEU A 148 -18.95 2.74 12.93
N GLU A 149 -19.54 1.76 13.63
CA GLU A 149 -19.83 0.41 13.10
C GLU A 149 -20.58 0.40 11.77
N ASN A 150 -21.39 1.42 11.49
CA ASN A 150 -22.19 1.51 10.26
C ASN A 150 -21.88 2.75 9.40
N LEU A 151 -20.80 3.46 9.68
CA LEU A 151 -20.40 4.68 8.97
C LEU A 151 -19.20 4.39 8.07
N TYR A 152 -19.37 4.62 6.77
CA TYR A 152 -18.39 4.27 5.74
C TYR A 152 -18.03 5.49 4.90
N VAL A 153 -16.77 5.61 4.50
CA VAL A 153 -16.39 6.43 3.35
C VAL A 153 -16.62 5.59 2.09
N ASP A 154 -17.84 5.60 1.60
CA ASP A 154 -18.25 4.93 0.36
C ASP A 154 -18.39 5.96 -0.77
N LEU A 155 -17.47 5.87 -1.74
CA LEU A 155 -17.39 6.74 -2.91
C LEU A 155 -18.04 6.13 -4.16
N PHE A 156 -18.52 4.89 -4.09
CA PHE A 156 -19.03 4.13 -5.24
C PHE A 156 -20.57 4.19 -5.30
N GLU A 157 -21.24 3.64 -4.30
CA GLU A 157 -22.71 3.58 -4.21
C GLU A 157 -23.29 4.49 -3.13
N GLY A 158 -22.41 5.02 -2.28
CA GLY A 158 -22.78 5.80 -1.11
C GLY A 158 -23.12 7.26 -1.38
N LYS A 159 -23.09 8.03 -0.29
CA LYS A 159 -23.28 9.49 -0.26
C LYS A 159 -22.00 10.27 0.00
N SER A 160 -20.92 9.56 0.29
CA SER A 160 -19.61 10.16 0.50
C SER A 160 -19.06 10.66 -0.82
N LYS A 161 -18.38 11.80 -0.80
CA LYS A 161 -17.75 12.39 -1.97
C LYS A 161 -16.36 12.88 -1.61
N ILE A 162 -15.48 12.93 -2.59
CA ILE A 162 -14.15 13.51 -2.42
C ILE A 162 -13.89 14.56 -3.47
N TYR A 163 -13.47 15.73 -3.03
CA TYR A 163 -13.18 16.87 -3.89
C TYR A 163 -11.72 17.25 -3.80
N LEU A 164 -11.12 17.62 -4.92
CA LEU A 164 -9.88 18.38 -4.95
C LEU A 164 -10.19 19.88 -4.86
N VAL A 165 -9.59 20.53 -3.89
CA VAL A 165 -9.74 21.96 -3.63
C VAL A 165 -8.61 22.73 -4.30
N GLY A 166 -8.92 23.44 -5.38
CA GLY A 166 -7.97 24.26 -6.12
C GLY A 166 -7.58 25.55 -5.39
N LYS A 167 -6.61 26.29 -5.97
CA LYS A 167 -6.05 27.53 -5.39
C LYS A 167 -7.08 28.63 -5.06
N ASN A 168 -8.22 28.65 -5.76
CA ASN A 168 -9.31 29.61 -5.55
C ASN A 168 -10.47 29.03 -4.71
N ASN A 169 -10.23 27.97 -3.94
CA ASN A 169 -11.26 27.19 -3.22
C ASN A 169 -12.34 26.58 -4.12
N GLN A 170 -12.08 26.49 -5.43
CA GLN A 170 -12.95 25.75 -6.33
C GLN A 170 -12.77 24.25 -6.09
N ALA A 171 -13.86 23.57 -5.76
CA ALA A 171 -13.88 22.13 -5.51
C ALA A 171 -14.22 21.38 -6.81
N LYS A 172 -13.31 20.52 -7.27
CA LYS A 172 -13.55 19.57 -8.36
C LYS A 172 -13.86 18.21 -7.74
N LEU A 173 -15.03 17.64 -8.04
CA LEU A 173 -15.35 16.27 -7.66
C LEU A 173 -14.38 15.30 -8.36
N LEU A 174 -13.74 14.44 -7.57
CA LEU A 174 -12.86 13.40 -8.07
C LEU A 174 -13.68 12.15 -8.36
N LYS A 175 -13.34 11.44 -9.46
CA LYS A 175 -13.93 10.14 -9.76
C LYS A 175 -13.36 9.07 -8.83
N ASN A 176 -14.18 8.12 -8.43
CA ASN A 176 -13.73 6.87 -7.83
C ASN A 176 -13.18 5.95 -8.94
N VAL A 177 -12.15 5.16 -8.64
CA VAL A 177 -11.57 4.18 -9.58
C VAL A 177 -11.82 2.74 -9.13
N GLY A 178 -11.99 2.50 -7.83
CA GLY A 178 -12.35 1.21 -7.25
C GLY A 178 -13.39 1.35 -6.16
N TRP A 179 -13.86 0.21 -5.64
CA TRP A 179 -14.83 0.18 -4.53
C TRP A 179 -14.19 0.63 -3.21
N GLY A 180 -12.85 0.57 -3.16
CA GLY A 180 -12.11 0.74 -1.92
C GLY A 180 -12.34 -0.42 -0.98
N SER A 181 -11.66 -0.38 0.15
CA SER A 181 -11.69 -1.43 1.14
C SER A 181 -11.78 -0.81 2.52
N SER A 182 -12.44 -1.50 3.45
CA SER A 182 -12.51 -1.02 4.82
C SER A 182 -12.47 -2.16 5.84
N TYR A 183 -11.94 -1.85 7.00
CA TYR A 183 -11.95 -2.69 8.17
C TYR A 183 -12.43 -1.89 9.38
N TYR A 184 -13.21 -2.52 10.27
CA TYR A 184 -13.69 -1.92 11.51
C TYR A 184 -13.21 -2.72 12.72
N ASP A 185 -12.46 -2.06 13.60
CA ASP A 185 -12.15 -2.56 14.93
C ASP A 185 -13.20 -2.07 15.92
N LYS A 186 -14.06 -3.00 16.35
CA LYS A 186 -15.11 -2.75 17.34
C LYS A 186 -14.56 -2.41 18.73
N LYS A 187 -13.38 -2.89 19.10
CA LYS A 187 -12.79 -2.62 20.43
C LYS A 187 -12.32 -1.18 20.55
N GLU A 188 -11.71 -0.68 19.48
CA GLU A 188 -11.18 0.69 19.45
C GLU A 188 -12.19 1.71 18.92
N ASN A 189 -13.33 1.25 18.40
CA ASN A 189 -14.27 2.05 17.60
C ASN A 189 -13.51 2.85 16.53
N LYS A 190 -12.73 2.11 15.73
CA LYS A 190 -11.79 2.64 14.74
C LYS A 190 -11.99 1.94 13.41
N ARG A 191 -11.93 2.71 12.32
CA ARG A 191 -11.96 2.20 10.95
C ARG A 191 -10.67 2.49 10.23
N ALA A 192 -10.23 1.53 9.43
CA ALA A 192 -9.17 1.70 8.44
C ALA A 192 -9.78 1.56 7.05
N VAL A 193 -9.43 2.46 6.14
CA VAL A 193 -10.01 2.52 4.80
C VAL A 193 -8.92 2.78 3.78
N ALA A 194 -8.94 2.03 2.69
CA ALA A 194 -8.16 2.29 1.49
C ALA A 194 -9.12 2.78 0.39
N LEU A 195 -8.99 4.05 0.00
CA LEU A 195 -9.83 4.69 -1.02
C LEU A 195 -9.08 4.74 -2.35
N SER A 196 -9.75 4.41 -3.44
CA SER A 196 -9.23 4.48 -4.80
C SER A 196 -9.94 5.59 -5.57
N ILE A 197 -9.19 6.62 -5.96
CA ILE A 197 -9.69 7.82 -6.66
C ILE A 197 -8.89 8.09 -7.94
N GLU A 198 -9.37 9.01 -8.78
CA GLU A 198 -8.64 9.42 -9.98
C GLU A 198 -7.20 9.84 -9.65
N SER A 199 -6.28 9.55 -10.57
CA SER A 199 -4.86 9.85 -10.40
C SER A 199 -4.61 11.32 -10.07
N LEU A 200 -3.76 11.54 -9.08
CA LEU A 200 -3.23 12.84 -8.69
C LEU A 200 -1.77 13.00 -9.11
N LYS A 201 -1.22 12.06 -9.89
CA LYS A 201 0.19 12.03 -10.32
C LYS A 201 0.66 13.35 -10.94
N HIS A 202 -0.20 14.06 -11.70
CA HIS A 202 0.16 15.35 -12.30
C HIS A 202 0.33 16.48 -11.27
N TYR A 203 -0.06 16.28 -10.02
CA TYR A 203 0.24 17.17 -8.90
C TYR A 203 1.55 16.86 -8.19
N GLN A 204 2.38 15.95 -8.71
CA GLN A 204 3.70 15.67 -8.13
C GLN A 204 4.50 16.96 -7.89
N GLY A 205 5.06 17.09 -6.69
CA GLY A 205 5.77 18.26 -6.19
C GLY A 205 4.88 19.41 -5.68
N GLN A 206 3.56 19.30 -5.78
CA GLN A 206 2.60 20.35 -5.44
C GLN A 206 1.82 20.04 -4.16
N GLU A 207 1.30 21.10 -3.53
CA GLU A 207 0.33 20.98 -2.44
C GLU A 207 -1.02 20.51 -2.99
N VAL A 208 -1.50 19.40 -2.46
CA VAL A 208 -2.81 18.82 -2.71
C VAL A 208 -3.70 19.11 -1.51
N ARG A 209 -4.92 19.57 -1.78
CA ARG A 209 -5.96 19.69 -0.76
C ARG A 209 -7.18 18.91 -1.19
N LEU A 210 -7.56 17.93 -0.39
CA LEU A 210 -8.76 17.14 -0.58
C LEU A 210 -9.79 17.50 0.48
N MET A 211 -11.05 17.24 0.16
CA MET A 211 -12.16 17.37 1.09
C MET A 211 -13.04 16.13 0.93
N ILE A 212 -13.16 15.33 1.99
CA ILE A 212 -14.12 14.24 2.05
C ILE A 212 -15.40 14.79 2.67
N GLU A 213 -16.50 14.69 1.93
CA GLU A 213 -17.82 15.17 2.34
C GLU A 213 -18.72 13.97 2.62
N ASN A 214 -19.37 14.00 3.79
CA ASN A 214 -20.28 12.99 4.32
C ASN A 214 -19.65 11.60 4.55
N LEU A 215 -20.29 10.85 5.45
CA LEU A 215 -20.19 9.40 5.51
C LEU A 215 -21.48 8.76 5.06
N THR A 216 -21.39 7.54 4.56
CA THR A 216 -22.54 6.74 4.18
C THR A 216 -22.92 5.82 5.33
N ILE A 217 -24.21 5.81 5.66
CA ILE A 217 -24.76 4.91 6.67
C ILE A 217 -25.18 3.61 5.98
N TRP A 218 -24.46 2.52 6.26
CA TRP A 218 -24.82 1.17 5.81
C TRP A 218 -25.13 0.27 7.01
N GLY A 219 -26.28 -0.40 7.01
CA GLY A 219 -26.64 -1.35 8.05
C GLY A 219 -28.03 -1.97 7.86
N GLU A 220 -28.25 -3.10 8.52
CA GLU A 220 -29.57 -3.75 8.64
C GLU A 220 -30.43 -2.99 9.65
N ASP A 221 -30.95 -1.82 9.28
CA ASP A 221 -32.18 -1.37 9.92
C ASP A 221 -33.29 -2.25 9.36
N THR A 222 -34.01 -2.98 10.23
CA THR A 222 -35.16 -3.83 9.84
C THR A 222 -36.24 -3.06 9.09
N THR A 223 -36.17 -1.73 9.09
CA THR A 223 -37.07 -0.84 8.35
C THR A 223 -36.51 -0.29 7.03
N HIS A 224 -35.24 -0.54 6.68
CA HIS A 224 -34.51 0.07 5.54
C HIS A 224 -34.50 1.62 5.54
N LYS A 225 -34.99 2.27 6.60
CA LYS A 225 -35.25 3.72 6.59
C LYS A 225 -34.00 4.58 6.53
N ASN A 226 -32.83 4.03 6.88
CA ASN A 226 -31.56 4.77 6.94
C ASN A 226 -30.48 4.22 6.00
N TYR A 227 -30.80 3.21 5.19
CA TYR A 227 -29.86 2.59 4.27
C TYR A 227 -29.44 3.59 3.18
N GLY A 228 -28.13 3.83 3.04
CA GLY A 228 -27.60 4.76 2.05
C GLY A 228 -27.87 6.23 2.37
N LYS A 229 -28.16 6.58 3.63
CA LYS A 229 -28.25 8.00 4.06
C LYS A 229 -26.87 8.62 4.25
N ALA A 230 -26.83 9.95 4.13
CA ALA A 230 -25.65 10.73 4.45
C ALA A 230 -25.62 11.04 5.97
N PHE A 231 -24.49 10.77 6.59
CA PHE A 231 -24.09 11.32 7.88
C PHE A 231 -23.21 12.54 7.61
N ALA A 232 -23.64 13.73 8.05
CA ALA A 232 -23.03 14.99 7.61
C ALA A 232 -21.67 15.24 8.28
N THR A 233 -20.62 15.26 7.46
CA THR A 233 -19.23 15.56 7.87
C THR A 233 -18.50 16.30 6.75
N VAL A 234 -17.45 17.02 7.10
CA VAL A 234 -16.49 17.60 6.15
C VAL A 234 -15.09 17.42 6.71
N TRP A 235 -14.27 16.63 6.02
CA TRP A 235 -12.92 16.30 6.44
C TRP A 235 -11.89 16.89 5.46
N PRO A 236 -11.19 17.97 5.81
CA PRO A 236 -10.13 18.52 5.00
C PRO A 236 -8.86 17.67 5.16
N LEU A 237 -8.22 17.33 4.05
CA LEU A 237 -6.94 16.64 4.01
C LEU A 237 -5.97 17.47 3.17
N GLY A 238 -4.76 17.73 3.68
CA GLY A 238 -3.77 18.55 2.99
C GLY A 238 -2.40 17.90 3.04
N PHE A 239 -1.76 17.73 1.90
CA PHE A 239 -0.41 17.16 1.83
C PHE A 239 0.31 17.66 0.58
N LYS A 240 1.65 17.70 0.65
CA LYS A 240 2.47 17.84 -0.55
C LYS A 240 2.63 16.45 -1.18
N LEU A 241 2.31 16.30 -2.45
CA LEU A 241 2.52 15.04 -3.15
C LEU A 241 3.99 14.95 -3.57
N ASP A 242 4.77 14.13 -2.88
CA ASP A 242 6.17 13.90 -3.16
C ASP A 242 6.38 12.83 -4.23
N GLN A 243 7.64 12.65 -4.64
CA GLN A 243 8.01 11.64 -5.64
C GLN A 243 7.93 10.21 -5.10
N SER A 244 8.07 9.99 -3.80
CA SER A 244 8.01 8.66 -3.18
C SER A 244 6.59 8.08 -3.19
N ALA A 245 5.56 8.94 -3.28
CA ALA A 245 4.19 8.51 -3.54
C ALA A 245 3.95 8.04 -4.98
N VAL A 246 4.78 8.46 -5.94
CA VAL A 246 4.52 8.27 -7.37
C VAL A 246 5.18 6.99 -7.88
N SER A 247 4.35 6.06 -8.35
CA SER A 247 4.78 4.88 -9.07
C SER A 247 4.75 5.12 -10.58
N GLU A 248 5.77 4.61 -11.26
CA GLU A 248 5.80 4.55 -12.72
C GLU A 248 5.14 3.26 -13.21
N ARG A 249 4.43 3.38 -14.34
CA ARG A 249 3.78 2.26 -15.01
C ARG A 249 4.62 1.83 -16.19
N GLU A 250 5.13 0.60 -16.11
CA GLU A 250 5.80 -0.04 -17.24
C GLU A 250 4.74 -0.73 -18.10
N ILE A 251 4.74 -0.47 -19.40
CA ILE A 251 3.81 -1.07 -20.36
C ILE A 251 4.61 -1.99 -21.29
N VAL A 252 4.24 -3.27 -21.30
CA VAL A 252 4.78 -4.28 -22.21
C VAL A 252 3.72 -4.62 -23.25
N ALA A 253 3.92 -4.18 -24.48
CA ALA A 253 3.06 -4.55 -25.60
C ALA A 253 3.35 -6.00 -26.03
N LEU A 254 2.31 -6.83 -26.14
CA LEU A 254 2.43 -8.27 -26.41
C LEU A 254 1.75 -8.69 -27.72
N ASN A 255 0.53 -8.22 -27.97
CA ASN A 255 -0.32 -8.67 -29.09
C ASN A 255 -0.37 -10.21 -29.22
N LYS A 256 -0.55 -10.91 -28.09
CA LYS A 256 -0.62 -12.38 -28.05
C LYS A 256 -2.06 -12.84 -28.05
N GLU A 257 -2.36 -13.87 -28.85
CA GLU A 257 -3.71 -14.43 -28.94
C GLU A 257 -3.83 -15.75 -28.17
N PHE A 258 -5.01 -15.99 -27.61
CA PHE A 258 -5.40 -17.27 -27.05
C PHE A 258 -6.90 -17.49 -27.24
N THR A 259 -7.33 -18.75 -27.26
CA THR A 259 -8.74 -19.09 -27.40
C THR A 259 -9.25 -19.74 -26.13
N PHE A 260 -10.35 -19.21 -25.59
CA PHE A 260 -11.03 -19.76 -24.42
C PHE A 260 -12.53 -19.90 -24.73
N GLU A 261 -13.08 -21.10 -24.49
CA GLU A 261 -14.49 -21.43 -24.76
C GLU A 261 -15.01 -20.99 -26.15
N GLY A 262 -14.18 -21.16 -27.18
CA GLY A 262 -14.52 -20.83 -28.58
C GLY A 262 -14.41 -19.34 -28.94
N ILE A 263 -13.94 -18.49 -28.04
CA ILE A 263 -13.69 -17.06 -28.30
C ILE A 263 -12.19 -16.82 -28.31
N THR A 264 -11.70 -16.15 -29.37
CA THR A 264 -10.31 -15.70 -29.45
C THR A 264 -10.18 -14.34 -28.77
N TYR A 265 -9.25 -14.28 -27.82
CA TYR A 265 -8.87 -13.10 -27.08
C TYR A 265 -7.46 -12.66 -27.50
N THR A 266 -7.25 -11.36 -27.61
CA THR A 266 -5.93 -10.75 -27.83
C THR A 266 -5.49 -10.01 -26.58
N ILE A 267 -4.39 -10.44 -25.98
CA ILE A 267 -3.68 -9.67 -24.95
C ILE A 267 -2.89 -8.58 -25.66
N LYS A 268 -3.37 -7.34 -25.56
CA LYS A 268 -2.71 -6.18 -26.17
C LYS A 268 -1.43 -5.84 -25.43
N GLN A 269 -1.54 -5.69 -24.11
CA GLN A 269 -0.45 -5.26 -23.25
C GLN A 269 -0.62 -5.75 -21.82
N VAL A 270 0.50 -5.73 -21.10
CA VAL A 270 0.54 -5.88 -19.65
C VAL A 270 1.14 -4.62 -19.06
N GLU A 271 0.55 -4.15 -17.98
CA GLU A 271 0.96 -2.94 -17.28
C GLU A 271 1.38 -3.29 -15.86
N TYR A 272 2.62 -2.93 -15.50
CA TYR A 272 3.19 -3.20 -14.19
C TYR A 272 3.37 -1.91 -13.40
N THR A 273 2.86 -1.90 -12.17
CA THR A 273 3.12 -0.83 -11.19
C THR A 273 3.46 -1.42 -9.83
N GLY A 274 3.82 -0.56 -8.88
CA GLY A 274 3.98 -0.95 -7.49
C GLY A 274 2.68 -1.29 -6.76
N ILE A 275 1.52 -0.89 -7.30
CA ILE A 275 0.21 -1.05 -6.67
C ILE A 275 -0.54 -2.26 -7.25
N GLU A 276 -0.36 -2.54 -8.54
CA GLU A 276 -1.13 -3.55 -9.26
C GLU A 276 -0.46 -3.96 -10.58
N THR A 277 -0.90 -5.10 -11.10
CA THR A 277 -0.60 -5.55 -12.46
C THR A 277 -1.90 -5.59 -13.26
N ARG A 278 -1.95 -4.97 -14.43
CA ARG A 278 -3.10 -5.01 -15.34
C ARG A 278 -2.80 -5.81 -16.60
N ILE A 279 -3.73 -6.66 -17.01
CA ILE A 279 -3.69 -7.31 -18.32
C ILE A 279 -4.83 -6.75 -19.15
N VAL A 280 -4.49 -6.13 -20.27
CA VAL A 280 -5.44 -5.50 -21.19
C VAL A 280 -5.76 -6.47 -22.32
N VAL A 281 -7.01 -6.90 -22.38
CA VAL A 281 -7.48 -7.95 -23.29
C VAL A 281 -8.65 -7.46 -24.13
N THR A 282 -8.69 -7.83 -25.40
CA THR A 282 -9.86 -7.67 -26.27
C THR A 282 -10.36 -9.01 -26.74
N GLY A 283 -11.68 -9.17 -26.83
CA GLY A 283 -12.34 -10.31 -27.43
C GLY A 283 -13.64 -9.88 -28.13
N ALA A 284 -14.28 -10.80 -28.83
CA ALA A 284 -15.58 -10.51 -29.46
C ALA A 284 -16.68 -10.19 -28.43
N ASP A 285 -16.56 -10.73 -27.22
CA ASP A 285 -17.51 -10.59 -26.10
C ASP A 285 -17.04 -9.62 -25.01
N THR A 286 -15.91 -8.93 -25.18
CA THR A 286 -15.47 -7.86 -24.26
C THR A 286 -16.07 -6.51 -24.62
N LYS A 287 -16.68 -6.39 -25.81
CA LYS A 287 -17.24 -5.13 -26.31
C LYS A 287 -18.66 -4.91 -25.80
N PRO A 288 -19.07 -3.64 -25.62
CA PRO A 288 -20.47 -3.31 -25.41
C PRO A 288 -21.34 -3.92 -26.52
N GLN A 289 -22.43 -4.57 -26.12
CA GLN A 289 -23.39 -5.18 -27.04
C GLN A 289 -24.49 -4.17 -27.35
N VAL A 290 -25.03 -4.24 -28.57
CA VAL A 290 -26.15 -3.40 -29.01
C VAL A 290 -27.33 -4.30 -29.31
N ASP A 291 -28.47 -4.07 -28.64
CA ASP A 291 -29.68 -4.81 -28.93
C ASP A 291 -30.34 -4.35 -30.25
N LYS A 292 -31.46 -4.99 -30.62
CA LYS A 292 -32.20 -4.68 -31.84
C LYS A 292 -32.83 -3.28 -31.83
N ASP A 293 -33.01 -2.70 -30.65
CA ASP A 293 -33.61 -1.38 -30.45
C ASP A 293 -32.54 -0.27 -30.35
N GLY A 294 -31.25 -0.65 -30.45
CA GLY A 294 -30.12 0.26 -30.39
C GLY A 294 -29.61 0.55 -28.97
N ASN A 295 -30.12 -0.14 -27.95
CA ASN A 295 -29.64 0.03 -26.57
C ASN A 295 -28.30 -0.67 -26.40
N VAL A 296 -27.34 0.06 -25.81
CA VAL A 296 -26.02 -0.45 -25.49
C VAL A 296 -26.05 -1.05 -24.10
N TYR A 297 -25.60 -2.30 -23.96
CA TYR A 297 -25.47 -2.98 -22.68
C TYR A 297 -24.13 -3.71 -22.59
N THR A 298 -23.57 -3.75 -21.38
CA THR A 298 -22.34 -4.48 -21.10
C THR A 298 -22.69 -5.84 -20.53
N THR A 299 -22.21 -6.91 -21.15
CA THR A 299 -22.27 -8.27 -20.60
C THR A 299 -20.87 -8.71 -20.21
N LYS A 300 -20.78 -9.49 -19.13
CA LYS A 300 -19.52 -10.09 -18.74
C LYS A 300 -19.03 -11.05 -19.81
N SER A 301 -17.79 -10.87 -20.24
CA SER A 301 -17.13 -11.83 -21.14
C SER A 301 -16.98 -13.18 -20.44
N LYS A 302 -16.83 -14.26 -21.21
CA LYS A 302 -16.55 -15.58 -20.65
C LYS A 302 -15.26 -15.59 -19.84
N LEU A 303 -14.25 -14.85 -20.31
CA LEU A 303 -12.98 -14.68 -19.60
C LEU A 303 -13.18 -13.95 -18.25
N GLU A 304 -14.02 -12.91 -18.20
CA GLU A 304 -14.36 -12.24 -16.94
C GLU A 304 -15.09 -13.20 -15.99
N LEU A 305 -16.05 -13.97 -16.48
CA LEU A 305 -16.75 -14.96 -15.66
C LEU A 305 -15.78 -16.01 -15.09
N GLN A 306 -14.79 -16.42 -15.87
CA GLN A 306 -13.71 -17.31 -15.43
C GLN A 306 -12.85 -16.68 -14.34
N LEU A 307 -12.45 -15.41 -14.49
CA LEU A 307 -11.72 -14.66 -13.44
C LEU A 307 -12.53 -14.64 -12.14
N LEU A 308 -13.82 -14.32 -12.23
CA LEU A 308 -14.72 -14.22 -11.08
C LEU A 308 -15.12 -15.56 -10.46
N ASN A 309 -14.91 -16.69 -11.16
CA ASN A 309 -15.26 -18.01 -10.62
C ASN A 309 -14.47 -18.35 -9.34
N ALA A 310 -13.22 -17.88 -9.25
CA ALA A 310 -12.38 -18.04 -8.07
C ALA A 310 -12.66 -17.01 -6.97
N ARG A 311 -13.63 -16.11 -7.12
CA ARG A 311 -13.99 -15.11 -6.10
C ARG A 311 -14.89 -15.72 -5.02
N LYS A 312 -14.58 -15.47 -3.74
CA LYS A 312 -15.48 -15.67 -2.60
C LYS A 312 -15.72 -14.34 -1.87
N ILE A 313 -16.87 -14.25 -1.22
CA ILE A 313 -17.21 -13.13 -0.34
C ILE A 313 -17.01 -13.59 1.10
N ASP A 314 -16.10 -12.94 1.82
CA ASP A 314 -15.92 -13.07 3.25
C ASP A 314 -16.57 -11.88 3.98
N LYS A 315 -17.31 -12.16 5.05
CA LYS A 315 -18.04 -11.10 5.77
C LYS A 315 -17.13 -10.10 6.49
N LYS A 316 -15.88 -10.47 6.79
CA LYS A 316 -14.92 -9.61 7.51
C LYS A 316 -13.91 -8.98 6.57
N SER A 317 -13.54 -9.71 5.52
CA SER A 317 -12.39 -9.45 4.67
C SER A 317 -12.81 -9.28 3.20
N GLY A 318 -14.07 -8.91 2.95
CA GLY A 318 -14.60 -8.58 1.63
C GLY A 318 -14.36 -9.65 0.55
N TYR A 319 -13.78 -9.26 -0.58
CA TYR A 319 -13.58 -10.16 -1.72
C TYR A 319 -12.22 -10.85 -1.68
N LEU A 320 -12.23 -12.19 -1.65
CA LEU A 320 -11.02 -13.01 -1.56
C LEU A 320 -11.00 -14.12 -2.63
N VAL A 321 -9.85 -14.78 -2.78
CA VAL A 321 -9.72 -16.01 -3.56
C VAL A 321 -10.33 -17.20 -2.81
N ASN A 322 -11.10 -18.00 -3.54
CA ASN A 322 -11.54 -19.31 -3.12
C ASN A 322 -10.48 -20.35 -3.46
N GLU A 323 -9.72 -20.77 -2.44
CA GLU A 323 -8.66 -21.77 -2.57
C GLU A 323 -9.16 -23.11 -3.16
N SER A 324 -10.44 -23.45 -3.00
CA SER A 324 -11.00 -24.67 -3.58
C SER A 324 -11.21 -24.59 -5.10
N LYS A 325 -11.15 -23.39 -5.69
CA LYS A 325 -11.43 -23.09 -7.10
C LYS A 325 -10.24 -22.51 -7.86
N VAL A 326 -9.04 -22.57 -7.30
CA VAL A 326 -7.82 -21.98 -7.90
C VAL A 326 -7.54 -22.56 -9.28
N ASN A 327 -7.79 -23.86 -9.46
CA ASN A 327 -7.59 -24.50 -10.76
C ASN A 327 -8.65 -24.12 -11.81
N GLU A 328 -9.71 -23.43 -11.41
CA GLU A 328 -10.83 -23.00 -12.25
C GLU A 328 -10.93 -21.47 -12.35
N GLY A 329 -9.90 -20.74 -11.92
CA GLY A 329 -9.86 -19.28 -11.99
C GLY A 329 -8.94 -18.76 -13.08
N VAL A 330 -8.65 -17.47 -13.02
CA VAL A 330 -7.60 -16.83 -13.81
C VAL A 330 -6.60 -16.23 -12.85
N PHE A 331 -5.32 -16.55 -13.03
CA PHE A 331 -4.23 -16.15 -12.14
C PHE A 331 -3.02 -15.71 -12.94
N LEU A 332 -2.16 -14.94 -12.27
CA LEU A 332 -0.80 -14.73 -12.75
C LEU A 332 0.15 -15.70 -12.03
N LYS A 333 1.21 -16.10 -12.72
CA LYS A 333 2.35 -16.80 -12.13
C LYS A 333 3.62 -16.03 -12.42
N SER A 334 4.43 -15.78 -11.39
CA SER A 334 5.68 -15.00 -11.46
C SER A 334 6.69 -15.57 -10.47
N GLY A 335 7.94 -15.80 -10.89
CA GLY A 335 8.97 -16.36 -10.00
C GLY A 335 8.64 -17.75 -9.43
N GLY A 336 7.69 -18.47 -10.04
CA GLY A 336 7.16 -19.74 -9.52
C GLY A 336 5.99 -19.59 -8.54
N GLU A 337 5.66 -18.38 -8.11
CA GLU A 337 4.58 -18.07 -7.17
C GLU A 337 3.31 -17.60 -7.88
N ARG A 338 2.16 -17.90 -7.28
CA ARG A 338 0.84 -17.44 -7.73
C ARG A 338 0.65 -15.98 -7.33
N VAL A 339 0.10 -15.19 -8.23
CA VAL A 339 -0.28 -13.80 -8.00
C VAL A 339 -1.79 -13.70 -8.18
N ASP A 340 -2.47 -13.31 -7.10
CA ASP A 340 -3.92 -13.34 -7.01
C ASP A 340 -4.58 -12.17 -7.77
N PRO A 341 -5.79 -12.36 -8.32
CA PRO A 341 -6.63 -11.28 -8.82
C PRO A 341 -7.04 -10.30 -7.71
N ASN A 342 -7.08 -9.01 -8.03
CA ASN A 342 -7.60 -8.00 -7.14
C ASN A 342 -9.10 -7.79 -7.39
N PHE A 343 -9.94 -8.49 -6.61
CA PHE A 343 -11.39 -8.46 -6.76
C PHE A 343 -12.07 -7.21 -6.18
N VAL A 344 -11.32 -6.35 -5.48
CA VAL A 344 -11.81 -5.08 -4.91
C VAL A 344 -11.87 -3.98 -5.97
N LYS A 345 -11.00 -4.07 -6.98
CA LYS A 345 -11.11 -3.25 -8.17
C LYS A 345 -12.33 -3.75 -8.95
N GLY A 346 -13.26 -2.83 -9.22
CA GLY A 346 -14.49 -3.14 -9.93
C GLY A 346 -14.22 -3.67 -11.33
N GLU A 347 -15.29 -3.99 -12.05
CA GLU A 347 -15.24 -4.46 -13.42
C GLU A 347 -14.72 -3.32 -14.33
N MET A 348 -13.46 -3.41 -14.78
CA MET A 348 -12.80 -2.33 -15.51
C MET A 348 -12.83 -2.58 -17.02
N TYR A 349 -13.48 -1.65 -17.71
CA TYR A 349 -13.57 -1.60 -19.16
C TYR A 349 -13.07 -0.24 -19.67
N GLU A 350 -12.13 -0.24 -20.61
CA GLU A 350 -11.65 0.96 -21.30
C GLU A 350 -11.99 0.83 -22.80
N GLY A 351 -13.18 1.29 -23.19
CA GLY A 351 -13.69 1.12 -24.55
C GLY A 351 -14.02 -0.35 -24.85
N ASP A 352 -13.27 -0.96 -25.78
CA ASP A 352 -13.40 -2.37 -26.15
C ASP A 352 -12.54 -3.31 -25.26
N ASP A 353 -11.70 -2.71 -24.41
CA ASP A 353 -10.68 -3.42 -23.64
C ASP A 353 -11.25 -3.87 -22.29
N TYR A 354 -11.18 -5.16 -22.02
CA TYR A 354 -11.40 -5.73 -20.70
C TYR A 354 -10.08 -5.77 -19.93
N ILE A 355 -10.08 -5.26 -18.71
CA ILE A 355 -8.88 -5.15 -17.87
C ILE A 355 -8.99 -6.08 -16.67
N MET A 356 -8.13 -7.10 -16.64
CA MET A 356 -7.95 -7.94 -15.46
C MET A 356 -6.90 -7.32 -14.54
N VAL A 357 -7.23 -7.18 -13.26
CA VAL A 357 -6.33 -6.60 -12.25
C VAL A 357 -5.84 -7.67 -11.30
N PHE A 358 -4.55 -7.66 -11.03
CA PHE A 358 -3.87 -8.56 -10.10
C PHE A 358 -3.03 -7.75 -9.11
N ALA A 359 -2.58 -8.41 -8.04
CA ALA A 359 -1.51 -7.89 -7.20
C ALA A 359 -0.25 -7.51 -8.02
N PRO A 360 0.59 -6.59 -7.51
CA PRO A 360 1.80 -6.17 -8.20
C PRO A 360 2.78 -7.34 -8.31
N VAL A 361 3.29 -7.55 -9.52
CA VAL A 361 4.27 -8.61 -9.82
C VAL A 361 5.69 -8.11 -9.50
N LYS A 362 6.38 -8.83 -8.61
CA LYS A 362 7.78 -8.54 -8.22
C LYS A 362 8.79 -9.01 -9.28
N ASP A 363 8.67 -10.25 -9.75
CA ASP A 363 9.55 -10.81 -10.79
C ASP A 363 8.87 -10.79 -12.17
N ARG A 364 9.35 -9.91 -13.04
CA ARG A 364 8.77 -9.69 -14.37
C ARG A 364 9.39 -10.58 -15.46
N THR A 365 10.39 -11.40 -15.13
CA THR A 365 11.19 -12.13 -16.14
C THR A 365 10.46 -13.32 -16.75
N ASN A 366 9.51 -13.94 -16.03
CA ASN A 366 8.79 -15.14 -16.48
C ASN A 366 7.33 -15.10 -16.03
N VAL A 367 6.64 -14.00 -16.34
CA VAL A 367 5.22 -13.86 -16.01
C VAL A 367 4.38 -14.71 -16.95
N VAL A 368 3.44 -15.47 -16.40
CA VAL A 368 2.50 -16.31 -17.16
C VAL A 368 1.07 -16.00 -16.71
N LEU A 369 0.18 -15.76 -17.65
CA LEU A 369 -1.26 -15.77 -17.41
C LEU A 369 -1.75 -17.22 -17.46
N GLU A 370 -2.36 -17.70 -16.38
CA GLU A 370 -3.01 -19.00 -16.31
C GLU A 370 -4.54 -18.80 -16.35
N VAL A 371 -5.21 -19.37 -17.34
CA VAL A 371 -6.68 -19.36 -17.49
C VAL A 371 -7.18 -20.81 -17.33
N GLY A 372 -7.77 -21.12 -16.19
CA GLY A 372 -8.08 -22.49 -15.80
C GLY A 372 -6.83 -23.37 -15.69
N GLN A 373 -6.97 -24.68 -15.90
CA GLN A 373 -5.83 -25.63 -15.83
C GLN A 373 -5.01 -25.67 -17.14
N ASP A 374 -5.65 -25.38 -18.27
CA ASP A 374 -5.17 -25.81 -19.57
C ASP A 374 -4.46 -24.71 -20.37
N ILE A 375 -4.78 -23.44 -20.09
CA ILE A 375 -4.28 -22.32 -20.89
C ILE A 375 -3.22 -21.57 -20.10
N LYS A 376 -2.00 -21.54 -20.64
CA LYS A 376 -0.86 -20.83 -20.06
C LYS A 376 -0.24 -19.95 -21.12
N ILE A 377 -0.29 -18.64 -20.90
CA ILE A 377 0.18 -17.64 -21.87
C ILE A 377 1.36 -16.90 -21.25
N PRO A 378 2.59 -17.09 -21.75
CA PRO A 378 3.74 -16.30 -21.32
C PRO A 378 3.52 -14.82 -21.65
N LEU A 379 3.72 -13.95 -20.67
CA LEU A 379 3.58 -12.49 -20.77
C LEU A 379 4.93 -11.76 -20.84
N GLY A 380 6.04 -12.49 -20.74
CA GLY A 380 7.38 -12.00 -21.07
C GLY A 380 7.78 -12.31 -22.52
N ASN A 381 8.95 -11.79 -22.90
CA ASN A 381 9.70 -12.26 -24.06
C ASN A 381 10.55 -13.47 -23.70
#